data_AF-A0A947RRB3-F1
#
_entry.id   AF-A0A947RRB3-F1
#
_cell.length_a   1.000
_cell.length_b   1.000
_cell.length_c   1.000
_cell.angle_alpha   90.00
_cell.angle_beta   90.00
_cell.angle_gamma   90.00
#
_symmetry.space_group_name_H-M   'P 1'
#
loop_
_entity.id
_entity.type
_entity.pdbx_description
1 polymer ?
#
loop_
_entity_poly.entity_id
_entity_poly.type
_entity_poly.pdbx_seq_one_letter_code
_entity_poly.pdbx_strand_id
1 'polypeptide(L)'
;CGQTYAELDVFVPDPAHLADITTSVLGMVESPECDDWWWCDALFMAMPVFMRLGLLHGDDRCFLKLHDLYAHTRTARGLYDPARHLWYRDESYLPPYATPAGAPCFWSRGNGWVFTGLARTLADLPPGDPHRAEYVATFRDMAAALAAVQRADGFWNVSLADTTDFPGPETSGTAFFTFGLAWGIRSGLLDEQTYLPVAARAWQGLSTVAVHPDGFLGYVQDVGGEPASSQPVTCDCTADFGVGAFLLAGSELFRLADGASAADEDPFVGPFLAQNAPNPFNPVTMIRFDLPAAAAVNLSVYDLCGRRIATLVDGELPPGAHACVWRGVDGEGRPAASGIYVGRLVADGVRVSRRMTLAR
;
A
#
# COMPACT_ATOMS: atom_id res chain seq x y z
N CYS A 1 2.47 4.88 11.10
CA CYS A 1 2.89 6.24 10.71
C CYS A 1 3.96 6.23 9.62
N GLY A 2 4.98 5.35 9.69
CA GLY A 2 6.10 5.31 8.73
C GLY A 2 5.69 5.30 7.26
N GLN A 3 4.70 4.48 6.91
CA GLN A 3 4.16 4.40 5.56
C GLN A 3 3.63 5.75 5.06
N THR A 4 2.83 6.43 5.87
CA THR A 4 2.23 7.72 5.53
C THR A 4 3.29 8.80 5.30
N TYR A 5 4.33 8.87 6.15
CA TYR A 5 5.39 9.87 5.93
C TYR A 5 6.18 9.57 4.66
N ALA A 6 6.45 8.30 4.35
CA ALA A 6 7.11 7.89 3.12
C ALA A 6 6.24 8.10 1.86
N GLU A 7 4.93 8.09 1.99
CA GLU A 7 3.99 8.49 0.92
C GLU A 7 3.96 10.01 0.74
N LEU A 8 3.88 10.77 1.84
CA LEU A 8 3.85 12.23 1.82
C LEU A 8 5.14 12.84 1.27
N ASP A 9 6.30 12.23 1.55
CA ASP A 9 7.60 12.71 1.08
C ASP A 9 7.68 12.78 -0.45
N VAL A 10 6.93 11.93 -1.17
CA VAL A 10 6.82 11.99 -2.64
C VAL A 10 6.17 13.30 -3.13
N PHE A 11 5.25 13.85 -2.34
CA PHE A 11 4.50 15.06 -2.67
C PHE A 11 5.14 16.32 -2.10
N VAL A 12 5.71 16.21 -0.90
CA VAL A 12 6.35 17.30 -0.15
C VAL A 12 7.66 16.77 0.43
N PRO A 13 8.74 16.71 -0.38
CA PRO A 13 10.02 16.19 0.07
C PRO A 13 10.58 17.07 1.18
N ASP A 14 10.83 16.47 2.35
CA ASP A 14 11.53 17.13 3.45
C ASP A 14 12.35 16.07 4.20
N PRO A 15 13.69 16.22 4.26
CA PRO A 15 14.54 15.31 5.02
C PRO A 15 14.12 15.11 6.48
N ALA A 16 13.44 16.10 7.09
CA ALA A 16 12.93 16.00 8.45
C ALA A 16 11.72 15.05 8.59
N HIS A 17 10.92 14.85 7.55
CA HIS A 17 9.73 13.98 7.61
C HIS A 17 10.08 12.51 7.85
N LEU A 18 11.21 12.06 7.30
CA LEU A 18 11.64 10.66 7.33
C LEU A 18 12.77 10.40 8.31
N ALA A 19 13.38 11.42 8.92
CA ALA A 19 14.56 11.27 9.76
C ALA A 19 14.36 10.23 10.88
N ASP A 20 13.33 10.40 11.72
CA ASP A 20 13.09 9.53 12.86
C ASP A 20 12.76 8.08 12.45
N ILE A 21 11.95 7.92 11.39
CA ILE A 21 11.60 6.59 10.88
C ILE A 21 12.84 5.92 10.28
N THR A 22 13.63 6.66 9.51
CA THR A 22 14.87 6.17 8.91
C THR A 22 15.84 5.73 10.01
N THR A 23 16.03 6.53 11.05
CA THR A 23 16.85 6.14 12.20
C THR A 23 16.34 4.88 12.89
N SER A 24 15.03 4.77 13.11
CA SER A 24 14.43 3.59 13.74
C SER A 24 14.63 2.33 12.89
N VAL A 25 14.36 2.40 11.58
CA VAL A 25 14.47 1.25 10.68
C VAL A 25 15.92 0.85 10.48
N LEU A 26 16.83 1.79 10.26
CA LEU A 26 18.25 1.49 10.11
C LEU A 26 18.86 0.91 11.40
N GLY A 27 18.40 1.35 12.57
CA GLY A 27 18.76 0.72 13.84
C GLY A 27 18.38 -0.76 13.92
N MET A 28 17.21 -1.13 13.40
CA MET A 28 16.80 -2.54 13.29
C MET A 28 17.62 -3.29 12.23
N VAL A 29 17.93 -2.66 11.09
CA VAL A 29 18.77 -3.23 10.02
C VAL A 29 20.18 -3.54 10.52
N GLU A 30 20.74 -2.70 11.38
CA GLU A 30 22.06 -2.90 11.99
C GLU A 30 22.06 -3.91 13.14
N SER A 31 20.90 -4.16 13.75
CA SER A 31 20.74 -5.12 14.83
C SER A 31 20.78 -6.56 14.31
N PRO A 32 21.46 -7.50 15.01
CA PRO A 32 21.38 -8.92 14.70
C PRO A 32 20.03 -9.56 15.10
N GLU A 33 19.22 -8.91 15.93
CA GLU A 33 17.95 -9.45 16.45
C GLU A 33 16.86 -9.43 15.38
N CYS A 34 16.09 -10.51 15.24
CA CYS A 34 15.03 -10.62 14.21
C CYS A 34 13.66 -10.96 14.81
N ASP A 35 13.43 -10.68 16.09
CA ASP A 35 12.22 -11.09 16.82
C ASP A 35 11.26 -9.94 17.16
N ASP A 36 11.54 -8.71 16.69
CA ASP A 36 10.72 -7.51 16.91
C ASP A 36 9.28 -7.65 16.40
N TRP A 37 9.06 -8.41 15.33
CA TRP A 37 7.74 -8.68 14.75
C TRP A 37 7.11 -9.91 15.40
N TRP A 38 6.84 -9.81 16.70
CA TRP A 38 6.35 -10.95 17.51
C TRP A 38 4.84 -11.22 17.37
N TRP A 39 4.10 -10.39 16.64
CA TRP A 39 2.68 -10.56 16.34
C TRP A 39 2.38 -10.34 14.85
N CYS A 40 1.34 -10.98 14.33
CA CYS A 40 1.07 -10.99 12.89
C CYS A 40 0.80 -9.59 12.28
N ASP A 41 0.14 -8.68 13.02
CA ASP A 41 -0.16 -7.34 12.48
C ASP A 41 1.09 -6.51 12.20
N ALA A 42 2.22 -6.83 12.85
CA ALA A 42 3.49 -6.15 12.60
C ALA A 42 3.87 -6.20 11.10
N LEU A 43 3.43 -7.24 10.39
CA LEU A 43 3.65 -7.39 8.95
C LEU A 43 2.99 -6.26 8.15
N PHE A 44 1.78 -5.83 8.50
CA PHE A 44 1.20 -4.62 7.89
C PHE A 44 1.94 -3.37 8.32
N MET A 45 2.25 -3.25 9.61
CA MET A 45 2.78 -2.02 10.18
C MET A 45 4.15 -1.67 9.60
N ALA A 46 5.01 -2.68 9.41
CA ALA A 46 6.43 -2.48 9.18
C ALA A 46 6.94 -2.99 7.82
N MET A 47 6.44 -4.08 7.23
CA MET A 47 6.99 -4.57 5.96
C MET A 47 6.97 -3.49 4.86
N PRO A 48 5.87 -2.73 4.64
CA PRO A 48 5.88 -1.68 3.62
C PRO A 48 6.82 -0.51 3.95
N VAL A 49 7.11 -0.27 5.24
CA VAL A 49 8.03 0.79 5.67
C VAL A 49 9.47 0.43 5.30
N PHE A 50 9.91 -0.79 5.62
CA PHE A 50 11.24 -1.28 5.25
C PHE A 50 11.42 -1.28 3.74
N MET A 51 10.42 -1.75 3.00
CA MET A 51 10.44 -1.74 1.53
C MET A 51 10.62 -0.32 0.99
N ARG A 52 9.78 0.61 1.43
CA ARG A 52 9.79 1.98 0.88
C ARG A 52 11.04 2.76 1.26
N LEU A 53 11.59 2.58 2.46
CA LEU A 53 12.85 3.21 2.84
C LEU A 53 14.04 2.61 2.11
N GLY A 54 14.06 1.29 1.90
CA GLY A 54 15.08 0.63 1.09
C GLY A 54 15.14 1.20 -0.32
N LEU A 55 13.97 1.40 -0.94
CA LEU A 55 13.86 2.04 -2.27
C LEU A 55 14.29 3.51 -2.26
N LEU A 56 13.80 4.30 -1.29
CA LEU A 56 14.11 5.74 -1.19
C LEU A 56 15.60 6.01 -1.00
N HIS A 57 16.30 5.17 -0.23
CA HIS A 57 17.72 5.34 0.10
C HIS A 57 18.66 4.48 -0.76
N GLY A 58 18.12 3.58 -1.58
CA GLY A 58 18.91 2.61 -2.34
C GLY A 58 19.70 1.65 -1.43
N ASP A 59 19.10 1.23 -0.30
CA ASP A 59 19.75 0.38 0.70
C ASP A 59 19.12 -1.02 0.75
N ASP A 60 19.69 -1.94 -0.02
CA ASP A 60 19.24 -3.34 -0.13
C ASP A 60 19.22 -4.09 1.22
N ARG A 61 19.97 -3.61 2.22
CA ARG A 61 19.96 -4.22 3.57
C ARG A 61 18.58 -4.12 4.22
N CYS A 62 17.77 -3.13 3.85
CA CYS A 62 16.39 -3.02 4.31
C CYS A 62 15.53 -4.20 3.81
N PHE A 63 15.75 -4.67 2.58
CA PHE A 63 15.01 -5.81 2.01
C PHE A 63 15.43 -7.12 2.68
N LEU A 64 16.73 -7.29 2.91
CA LEU A 64 17.26 -8.45 3.63
C LEU A 64 16.71 -8.50 5.06
N LYS A 65 16.75 -7.38 5.79
CA LYS A 65 16.22 -7.32 7.15
C LYS A 65 14.71 -7.56 7.20
N LEU A 66 13.96 -7.02 6.24
CA LEU A 66 12.53 -7.27 6.10
C LEU A 66 12.27 -8.77 5.96
N HIS A 67 13.02 -9.47 5.10
CA HIS A 67 12.86 -10.91 4.94
C HIS A 67 13.22 -11.67 6.21
N ASP A 68 14.32 -11.33 6.88
CA ASP A 68 14.72 -12.00 8.13
C ASP A 68 13.64 -11.87 9.22
N LEU A 69 13.09 -10.67 9.41
CA LEU A 69 11.99 -10.41 10.34
C LEU A 69 10.72 -11.19 9.94
N TYR A 70 10.35 -11.14 8.66
CA TYR A 70 9.22 -11.91 8.13
C TYR A 70 9.38 -13.41 8.35
N ALA A 71 10.55 -13.97 8.01
CA ALA A 71 10.85 -15.39 8.13
C ALA A 71 10.86 -15.84 9.59
N HIS A 72 11.33 -14.99 10.49
CA HIS A 72 11.27 -15.23 11.93
C HIS A 72 9.82 -15.28 12.43
N THR A 73 8.99 -14.27 12.12
CA THR A 73 7.56 -14.27 12.46
C THR A 73 6.82 -15.48 11.87
N ARG A 74 7.08 -15.78 10.60
CA ARG A 74 6.43 -16.86 9.85
C ARG A 74 6.80 -18.24 10.39
N THR A 75 8.09 -18.50 10.50
CA THR A 75 8.64 -19.86 10.62
C THR A 75 9.25 -20.12 11.99
N ALA A 76 10.08 -19.20 12.52
CA ALA A 76 10.73 -19.40 13.81
C ALA A 76 9.72 -19.32 14.97
N ARG A 77 8.80 -18.35 14.92
CA ARG A 77 7.65 -18.24 15.84
C ARG A 77 6.48 -19.14 15.44
N GLY A 78 6.49 -19.67 14.22
CA GLY A 78 5.46 -20.58 13.73
C GLY A 78 4.08 -19.94 13.56
N LEU A 79 3.99 -18.62 13.36
CA LEU A 79 2.70 -17.94 13.28
C LEU A 79 1.95 -18.23 11.97
N TYR A 80 2.62 -18.70 10.92
CA TYR A 80 1.94 -19.17 9.70
C TYR A 80 1.65 -20.67 9.77
N ASP A 81 0.39 -21.06 9.64
CA ASP A 81 -0.02 -22.45 9.53
C ASP A 81 0.03 -22.92 8.06
N PRO A 82 1.00 -23.77 7.66
CA PRO A 82 1.14 -24.19 6.27
C PRO A 82 0.05 -25.17 5.80
N ALA A 83 -0.73 -25.75 6.72
CA ALA A 83 -1.83 -26.65 6.37
C ALA A 83 -3.15 -25.89 6.17
N ARG A 84 -3.32 -24.75 6.85
CA ARG A 84 -4.51 -23.90 6.76
C ARG A 84 -4.31 -22.63 5.97
N HIS A 85 -3.07 -22.27 5.66
CA HIS A 85 -2.68 -21.07 4.93
C HIS A 85 -3.18 -19.78 5.59
N LEU A 86 -3.26 -19.78 6.91
CA LEU A 86 -3.69 -18.67 7.74
C LEU A 86 -2.69 -18.43 8.87
N TRP A 87 -2.76 -17.24 9.45
CA TRP A 87 -1.83 -16.78 10.47
C TRP A 87 -2.49 -16.75 11.85
N TYR A 88 -1.79 -17.32 12.84
CA TYR A 88 -2.06 -17.09 14.24
C TYR A 88 -1.70 -15.65 14.60
N ARG A 89 -2.44 -15.09 15.56
CA ARG A 89 -2.27 -13.72 16.05
C ARG A 89 -0.85 -13.49 16.60
N ASP A 90 -0.45 -14.38 17.50
CA ASP A 90 0.83 -14.45 18.20
C ASP A 90 0.95 -15.86 18.82
N GLU A 91 2.02 -16.10 19.57
CA GLU A 91 2.35 -17.42 20.13
C GLU A 91 1.31 -17.93 21.15
N SER A 92 0.50 -17.06 21.75
CA SER A 92 -0.53 -17.48 22.72
C SER A 92 -1.70 -18.24 22.07
N TYR A 93 -1.85 -18.14 20.75
CA TYR A 93 -2.88 -18.83 19.96
C TYR A 93 -2.37 -20.08 19.24
N LEU A 94 -1.09 -20.42 19.40
CA LEU A 94 -0.55 -21.68 18.90
C LEU A 94 -1.15 -22.88 19.65
N PRO A 95 -1.12 -24.09 19.07
CA PRO A 95 -1.47 -25.30 19.80
C PRO A 95 -0.72 -25.37 21.15
N PRO A 96 -1.41 -25.71 22.26
CA PRO A 96 -2.70 -26.41 22.32
C PRO A 96 -3.94 -25.50 22.40
N TYR A 97 -3.84 -24.20 22.13
CA TYR A 97 -5.02 -23.33 22.10
C TYR A 97 -6.06 -23.86 21.10
N ALA A 98 -7.33 -23.84 21.49
CA ALA A 98 -8.45 -24.17 20.61
C ALA A 98 -9.67 -23.31 20.95
N THR A 99 -10.46 -22.97 19.93
CA THR A 99 -11.76 -22.32 20.05
C THR A 99 -12.77 -23.26 20.75
N PRO A 100 -13.95 -22.76 21.15
CA PRO A 100 -15.01 -23.61 21.73
C PRO A 100 -15.40 -24.84 20.88
N ALA A 101 -15.34 -24.76 19.54
CA ALA A 101 -15.59 -25.92 18.67
C ALA A 101 -14.37 -26.86 18.50
N GLY A 102 -13.26 -26.60 19.21
CA GLY A 102 -12.03 -27.40 19.11
C GLY A 102 -11.19 -27.11 17.86
N ALA A 103 -11.41 -25.96 17.21
CA ALA A 103 -10.64 -25.55 16.03
C ALA A 103 -9.46 -24.62 16.41
N PRO A 104 -8.45 -24.45 15.55
CA PRO A 104 -7.48 -23.38 15.70
C PRO A 104 -8.14 -22.01 15.67
N CYS A 105 -7.54 -21.01 16.32
CA CYS A 105 -8.04 -19.64 16.29
C CYS A 105 -7.20 -18.78 15.34
N PHE A 106 -7.76 -18.50 14.16
CA PHE A 106 -7.21 -17.54 13.21
C PHE A 106 -8.05 -16.27 13.25
N TRP A 107 -7.47 -15.20 13.77
CA TRP A 107 -8.15 -13.93 13.90
C TRP A 107 -8.31 -13.25 12.54
N SER A 108 -9.53 -12.87 12.19
CA SER A 108 -9.87 -12.21 10.92
C SER A 108 -9.07 -10.94 10.71
N ARG A 109 -9.12 -9.98 11.65
CA ARG A 109 -8.34 -8.75 11.52
C ARG A 109 -6.83 -9.01 11.44
N GLY A 110 -6.30 -9.94 12.24
CA GLY A 110 -4.88 -10.30 12.20
C GLY A 110 -4.45 -10.79 10.81
N ASN A 111 -5.23 -11.68 10.21
CA ASN A 111 -5.00 -12.15 8.85
C ASN A 111 -5.20 -11.02 7.82
N GLY A 112 -6.14 -10.10 8.06
CA GLY A 112 -6.37 -8.92 7.23
C GLY A 112 -5.14 -8.01 7.16
N TRP A 113 -4.50 -7.77 8.31
CA TRP A 113 -3.23 -7.06 8.37
C TRP A 113 -2.15 -7.77 7.57
N VAL A 114 -1.93 -9.06 7.77
CA VAL A 114 -0.91 -9.81 7.03
C VAL A 114 -1.15 -9.76 5.52
N PHE A 115 -2.38 -10.03 5.08
CA PHE A 115 -2.73 -10.09 3.66
C PHE A 115 -2.53 -8.74 2.97
N THR A 116 -2.93 -7.65 3.63
CA THR A 116 -2.76 -6.28 3.14
C THR A 116 -1.29 -5.84 3.20
N GLY A 117 -0.55 -6.24 4.24
CA GLY A 117 0.88 -5.97 4.36
C GLY A 117 1.67 -6.60 3.22
N LEU A 118 1.40 -7.87 2.90
CA LEU A 118 1.95 -8.57 1.75
C LEU A 118 1.62 -7.86 0.43
N ALA A 119 0.36 -7.49 0.21
CA ALA A 119 -0.06 -6.77 -0.99
C ALA A 119 0.71 -5.44 -1.16
N ARG A 120 0.80 -4.64 -0.10
CA ARG A 120 1.50 -3.35 -0.13
C ARG A 120 3.00 -3.50 -0.31
N THR A 121 3.62 -4.50 0.31
CA THR A 121 5.04 -4.80 0.09
C THR A 121 5.30 -5.29 -1.33
N LEU A 122 4.47 -6.19 -1.87
CA LEU A 122 4.60 -6.72 -3.23
C LEU A 122 4.36 -5.67 -4.31
N ALA A 123 3.59 -4.62 -4.03
CA ALA A 123 3.38 -3.50 -4.95
C ALA A 123 4.69 -2.76 -5.27
N ASP A 124 5.53 -2.56 -4.24
CA ASP A 124 6.78 -1.81 -4.35
C ASP A 124 8.01 -2.74 -4.53
N LEU A 125 7.85 -4.06 -4.31
CA LEU A 125 8.96 -5.02 -4.32
C LEU A 125 9.61 -5.15 -5.71
N PRO A 126 10.94 -5.01 -5.83
CA PRO A 126 11.64 -5.20 -7.10
C PRO A 126 11.34 -6.57 -7.74
N PRO A 127 11.05 -6.65 -9.06
CA PRO A 127 10.75 -7.93 -9.72
C PRO A 127 11.83 -9.00 -9.58
N GLY A 128 13.09 -8.59 -9.40
CA GLY A 128 14.25 -9.47 -9.23
C GLY A 128 14.58 -9.84 -7.78
N ASP A 129 13.78 -9.40 -6.80
CA ASP A 129 14.00 -9.75 -5.40
C ASP A 129 13.96 -11.28 -5.18
N PRO A 130 14.95 -11.87 -4.49
CA PRO A 130 15.05 -13.33 -4.35
C PRO A 130 13.93 -13.95 -3.52
N HIS A 131 13.23 -13.18 -2.70
CA HIS A 131 12.17 -13.63 -1.80
C HIS A 131 10.77 -13.38 -2.36
N ARG A 132 10.63 -12.67 -3.49
CA ARG A 132 9.34 -12.37 -4.13
C ARG A 132 8.46 -13.60 -4.33
N ALA A 133 9.04 -14.74 -4.71
CA ALA A 133 8.29 -15.98 -4.94
C ALA A 133 7.62 -16.49 -3.65
N GLU A 134 8.27 -16.36 -2.50
CA GLU A 134 7.72 -16.77 -1.20
C GLU A 134 6.54 -15.89 -0.77
N TYR A 135 6.67 -14.57 -0.93
CA TYR A 135 5.60 -13.63 -0.62
C TYR A 135 4.39 -13.83 -1.53
N VAL A 136 4.60 -14.02 -2.84
CA VAL A 136 3.52 -14.29 -3.80
C VAL A 136 2.83 -15.62 -3.49
N ALA A 137 3.59 -16.67 -3.15
CA ALA A 137 3.01 -17.96 -2.77
C ALA A 137 2.14 -17.81 -1.51
N THR A 138 2.66 -17.19 -0.46
CA THR A 138 1.91 -16.96 0.79
C THR A 138 0.66 -16.11 0.55
N PHE A 139 0.76 -15.07 -0.28
CA PHE A 139 -0.39 -14.23 -0.64
C PHE A 139 -1.48 -15.02 -1.38
N ARG A 140 -1.11 -15.86 -2.36
CA ARG A 140 -2.06 -16.71 -3.09
C ARG A 140 -2.71 -17.77 -2.21
N ASP A 141 -1.92 -18.41 -1.37
CA ASP A 141 -2.37 -19.40 -0.38
C ASP A 141 -3.42 -18.79 0.55
N MET A 142 -3.12 -17.60 1.11
CA MET A 142 -4.06 -16.85 1.94
C MET A 142 -5.34 -16.48 1.19
N ALA A 143 -5.23 -15.97 -0.05
CA ALA A 143 -6.39 -15.60 -0.85
C ALA A 143 -7.36 -16.78 -1.04
N ALA A 144 -6.82 -17.98 -1.33
CA ALA A 144 -7.61 -19.20 -1.45
C ALA A 144 -8.27 -19.61 -0.12
N ALA A 145 -7.52 -19.58 0.99
CA ALA A 145 -8.05 -19.93 2.31
C ALA A 145 -9.15 -18.96 2.77
N LEU A 146 -8.94 -17.66 2.58
CA LEU A 146 -9.90 -16.62 2.92
C LEU A 146 -11.18 -16.75 2.09
N ALA A 147 -11.06 -16.98 0.78
CA ALA A 147 -12.22 -17.19 -0.10
C ALA A 147 -13.06 -18.40 0.35
N ALA A 148 -12.43 -19.48 0.83
CA ALA A 148 -13.11 -20.69 1.26
C ALA A 148 -13.95 -20.53 2.55
N VAL A 149 -13.64 -19.52 3.38
CA VAL A 149 -14.31 -19.30 4.68
C VAL A 149 -15.15 -18.02 4.71
N GLN A 150 -15.35 -17.34 3.57
CA GLN A 150 -16.24 -16.19 3.47
C GLN A 150 -17.68 -16.60 3.80
N ARG A 151 -18.36 -15.79 4.61
CA ARG A 151 -19.78 -15.97 4.91
C ARG A 151 -20.64 -15.67 3.67
N ALA A 152 -21.86 -16.20 3.67
CA ALA A 152 -22.82 -15.96 2.59
C ALA A 152 -23.24 -14.49 2.46
N ASP A 153 -23.15 -13.70 3.53
CA ASP A 153 -23.43 -12.26 3.56
C ASP A 153 -22.22 -11.39 3.16
N GLY A 154 -21.11 -12.01 2.77
CA GLY A 154 -19.91 -11.32 2.28
C GLY A 154 -18.87 -10.99 3.34
N PHE A 155 -19.22 -11.06 4.63
CA PHE A 155 -18.29 -10.81 5.72
C PHE A 155 -17.43 -12.03 6.04
N TRP A 156 -16.43 -11.81 6.88
CA TRP A 156 -15.75 -12.87 7.63
C TRP A 156 -16.08 -12.75 9.12
N ASN A 157 -16.20 -13.89 9.81
CA ASN A 157 -16.33 -13.88 11.27
C ASN A 157 -15.01 -13.45 11.90
N VAL A 158 -15.04 -13.03 13.17
CA VAL A 158 -13.83 -12.70 13.94
C VAL A 158 -12.88 -13.92 14.02
N SER A 159 -13.42 -15.13 14.25
CA SER A 159 -12.67 -16.38 14.13
C SER A 159 -12.90 -17.04 12.77
N LEU A 160 -11.83 -17.17 11.97
CA LEU A 160 -11.93 -17.67 10.59
C LEU A 160 -12.15 -19.19 10.50
N ALA A 161 -11.73 -19.93 11.53
CA ALA A 161 -11.82 -21.40 11.55
C ALA A 161 -12.96 -21.92 12.44
N ASP A 162 -13.62 -21.07 13.22
CA ASP A 162 -14.77 -21.43 14.04
C ASP A 162 -15.87 -20.37 13.92
N THR A 163 -16.89 -20.66 13.11
CA THR A 163 -18.02 -19.76 12.89
C THR A 163 -18.90 -19.58 14.12
N THR A 164 -18.72 -20.38 15.18
CA THR A 164 -19.46 -20.28 16.44
C THR A 164 -18.75 -19.41 17.47
N ASP A 165 -17.46 -19.13 17.26
CA ASP A 165 -16.64 -18.29 18.13
C ASP A 165 -16.66 -16.85 17.62
N PHE A 166 -17.35 -15.97 18.34
CA PHE A 166 -17.61 -14.57 17.96
C PHE A 166 -18.30 -14.44 16.57
N PRO A 167 -19.53 -14.97 16.42
CA PRO A 167 -20.23 -14.99 15.14
C PRO A 167 -20.74 -13.62 14.73
N GLY A 168 -20.87 -13.43 13.42
CA GLY A 168 -21.52 -12.24 12.84
C GLY A 168 -20.61 -11.46 11.92
N PRO A 169 -21.09 -10.34 11.37
CA PRO A 169 -20.29 -9.45 10.55
C PRO A 169 -19.17 -8.78 11.36
N GLU A 170 -17.97 -8.77 10.80
CA GLU A 170 -16.83 -7.98 11.29
C GLU A 170 -16.20 -7.23 10.11
N THR A 171 -16.15 -5.90 10.21
CA THR A 171 -15.85 -4.99 9.11
C THR A 171 -14.36 -4.85 8.81
N SER A 172 -13.49 -4.82 9.82
CA SER A 172 -12.07 -4.50 9.61
C SER A 172 -11.34 -5.58 8.82
N GLY A 173 -11.45 -6.85 9.22
CA GLY A 173 -10.89 -7.98 8.48
C GLY A 173 -11.50 -8.07 7.09
N THR A 174 -12.83 -7.98 6.98
CA THR A 174 -13.55 -7.99 5.69
C THR A 174 -13.04 -6.92 4.73
N ALA A 175 -12.80 -5.69 5.21
CA ALA A 175 -12.28 -4.60 4.40
C ALA A 175 -10.84 -4.87 3.93
N PHE A 176 -9.96 -5.35 4.81
CA PHE A 176 -8.59 -5.73 4.42
C PHE A 176 -8.56 -6.87 3.39
N PHE A 177 -9.39 -7.89 3.56
CA PHE A 177 -9.51 -8.97 2.58
C PHE A 177 -10.03 -8.46 1.25
N THR A 178 -11.02 -7.57 1.26
CA THR A 178 -11.56 -6.94 0.06
C THR A 178 -10.48 -6.17 -0.70
N PHE A 179 -9.68 -5.35 0.01
CA PHE A 179 -8.53 -4.65 -0.58
C PHE A 179 -7.54 -5.63 -1.20
N GLY A 180 -7.07 -6.62 -0.43
CA GLY A 180 -6.05 -7.55 -0.92
C GLY A 180 -6.53 -8.38 -2.11
N LEU A 181 -7.78 -8.83 -2.12
CA LEU A 181 -8.35 -9.56 -3.25
C LEU A 181 -8.43 -8.67 -4.50
N ALA A 182 -8.94 -7.44 -4.37
CA ALA A 182 -9.04 -6.49 -5.48
C ALA A 182 -7.65 -6.14 -6.05
N TRP A 183 -6.68 -5.87 -5.17
CA TRP A 183 -5.30 -5.61 -5.56
C TRP A 183 -4.64 -6.81 -6.23
N GLY A 184 -4.88 -8.02 -5.69
CA GLY A 184 -4.35 -9.26 -6.26
C GLY A 184 -4.86 -9.53 -7.67
N ILE A 185 -6.13 -9.21 -7.95
CA ILE A 185 -6.70 -9.30 -9.31
C ILE A 185 -6.04 -8.26 -10.21
N ARG A 186 -6.03 -6.99 -9.80
CA ARG A 186 -5.49 -5.87 -10.61
C ARG A 186 -4.00 -6.00 -10.92
N SER A 187 -3.22 -6.60 -10.02
CA SER A 187 -1.79 -6.90 -10.20
C SER A 187 -1.53 -8.16 -11.02
N GLY A 188 -2.57 -8.91 -11.42
CA GLY A 188 -2.46 -10.17 -12.15
C GLY A 188 -1.94 -11.34 -11.30
N LEU A 189 -1.91 -11.20 -9.98
CA LEU A 189 -1.50 -12.27 -9.07
C LEU A 189 -2.61 -13.25 -8.76
N LEU A 190 -3.87 -12.81 -8.84
CA LEU A 190 -5.08 -13.60 -8.59
C LEU A 190 -5.95 -13.64 -9.85
N ASP A 191 -6.57 -14.79 -10.11
CA ASP A 191 -7.50 -14.98 -11.23
C ASP A 191 -8.82 -14.22 -11.00
N GLU A 192 -9.17 -13.33 -11.93
CA GLU A 192 -10.36 -12.48 -11.80
C GLU A 192 -11.65 -13.29 -11.69
N GLN A 193 -11.81 -14.35 -12.49
CA GLN A 193 -13.03 -15.16 -12.50
C GLN A 193 -13.28 -15.84 -11.14
N THR A 194 -12.20 -16.25 -10.48
CA THR A 194 -12.23 -16.90 -9.17
C THR A 194 -12.50 -15.90 -8.05
N TYR A 195 -11.78 -14.76 -8.02
CA TYR A 195 -11.72 -13.90 -6.85
C TYR A 195 -12.60 -12.64 -6.92
N LEU A 196 -12.98 -12.17 -8.11
CA LEU A 196 -13.88 -11.01 -8.25
C LEU A 196 -15.24 -11.26 -7.57
N PRO A 197 -15.89 -12.44 -7.69
CA PRO A 197 -17.14 -12.71 -6.97
C PRO A 197 -17.00 -12.63 -5.44
N VAL A 198 -15.83 -13.02 -4.90
CA VAL A 198 -15.54 -12.97 -3.46
C VAL A 198 -15.40 -11.53 -2.99
N ALA A 199 -14.58 -10.73 -3.69
CA ALA A 199 -14.39 -9.31 -3.40
C ALA A 199 -15.69 -8.50 -3.57
N ALA A 200 -16.48 -8.78 -4.61
CA ALA A 200 -17.75 -8.11 -4.87
C ALA A 200 -18.79 -8.39 -3.77
N ARG A 201 -18.88 -9.64 -3.29
CA ARG A 201 -19.77 -10.00 -2.17
C ARG A 201 -19.35 -9.30 -0.87
N ALA A 202 -18.05 -9.23 -0.60
CA ALA A 202 -17.53 -8.51 0.55
C ALA A 202 -17.86 -7.02 0.47
N TRP A 203 -17.66 -6.40 -0.70
CA TRP A 203 -18.04 -5.00 -0.92
C TRP A 203 -19.53 -4.75 -0.77
N GLN A 204 -20.38 -5.67 -1.25
CA GLN A 204 -21.83 -5.59 -1.04
C GLN A 204 -22.16 -5.57 0.45
N GLY A 205 -21.59 -6.49 1.25
CA GLY A 205 -21.78 -6.50 2.70
C GLY A 205 -21.33 -5.20 3.36
N LEU A 206 -20.11 -4.75 3.05
CA LEU A 206 -19.56 -3.50 3.59
C LEU A 206 -20.44 -2.27 3.24
N SER A 207 -20.79 -2.10 1.97
CA SER A 207 -21.49 -0.91 1.47
C SER A 207 -22.98 -0.87 1.79
N THR A 208 -23.62 -2.02 2.03
CA THR A 208 -25.08 -2.10 2.26
C THR A 208 -25.45 -2.43 3.71
N VAL A 209 -24.53 -3.00 4.49
CA VAL A 209 -24.77 -3.39 5.89
C VAL A 209 -23.90 -2.60 6.86
N ALA A 210 -22.60 -2.43 6.59
CA ALA A 210 -21.69 -1.78 7.53
C ALA A 210 -21.74 -0.25 7.48
N VAL A 211 -21.93 0.35 6.30
CA VAL A 211 -22.01 1.81 6.15
C VAL A 211 -23.43 2.29 6.43
N HIS A 212 -23.58 3.10 7.47
CA HIS A 212 -24.83 3.76 7.81
C HIS A 212 -25.12 4.94 6.83
N PRO A 213 -26.37 5.41 6.73
CA PRO A 213 -26.73 6.52 5.82
C PRO A 213 -25.98 7.84 6.05
N ASP A 214 -25.45 8.07 7.25
CA ASP A 214 -24.66 9.25 7.62
C ASP A 214 -23.15 9.06 7.41
N GLY A 215 -22.73 7.90 6.90
CA GLY A 215 -21.32 7.55 6.69
C GLY A 215 -20.65 6.89 7.89
N PHE A 216 -21.36 6.65 9.01
CA PHE A 216 -20.80 5.87 10.11
C PHE A 216 -20.51 4.44 9.65
N LEU A 217 -19.31 3.94 9.94
CA LEU A 217 -18.89 2.58 9.59
C LEU A 217 -19.02 1.67 10.81
N GLY A 218 -20.05 0.84 10.80
CA GLY A 218 -20.37 -0.12 11.86
C GLY A 218 -19.65 -1.46 11.76
N TYR A 219 -19.90 -2.31 12.75
CA TYR A 219 -19.35 -3.67 12.87
C TYR A 219 -17.82 -3.75 12.86
N VAL A 220 -17.13 -2.67 13.21
CA VAL A 220 -15.67 -2.71 13.39
C VAL A 220 -15.40 -3.20 14.81
N GLN A 221 -14.73 -4.34 14.95
CA GLN A 221 -14.21 -4.75 16.26
C GLN A 221 -13.18 -3.71 16.73
N ASP A 222 -13.37 -3.09 17.89
CA ASP A 222 -12.48 -2.03 18.40
C ASP A 222 -11.05 -2.55 18.70
N VAL A 223 -10.14 -1.63 19.05
CA VAL A 223 -8.74 -1.92 19.42
C VAL A 223 -8.69 -2.95 20.53
N GLY A 224 -7.83 -3.96 20.37
CA GLY A 224 -7.65 -5.01 21.34
C GLY A 224 -6.51 -5.96 20.95
N GLY A 225 -5.95 -6.64 21.95
CA GLY A 225 -4.84 -7.58 21.78
C GLY A 225 -5.27 -8.96 21.29
N GLU A 226 -6.58 -9.26 21.31
CA GLU A 226 -7.10 -10.62 21.10
C GLU A 226 -8.49 -10.65 20.43
N PRO A 227 -8.90 -11.77 19.81
CA PRO A 227 -10.22 -11.94 19.19
C PRO A 227 -11.41 -11.68 20.13
N ALA A 228 -11.25 -11.94 21.43
CA ALA A 228 -12.28 -11.70 22.44
C ALA A 228 -12.47 -10.21 22.79
N SER A 229 -11.56 -9.34 22.35
CA SER A 229 -11.64 -7.91 22.65
C SER A 229 -12.88 -7.29 22.01
N SER A 230 -13.59 -6.47 22.79
CA SER A 230 -14.70 -5.64 22.30
C SER A 230 -15.85 -6.43 21.65
N GLN A 231 -16.15 -7.60 22.24
CA GLN A 231 -17.27 -8.46 21.86
C GLN A 231 -18.52 -8.17 22.72
N PRO A 232 -19.75 -8.30 22.18
CA PRO A 232 -20.05 -8.61 20.77
C PRO A 232 -19.80 -7.39 19.87
N VAL A 233 -19.40 -7.66 18.63
CA VAL A 233 -19.31 -6.63 17.57
C VAL A 233 -20.72 -6.30 17.08
N THR A 234 -21.10 -5.03 17.10
CA THR A 234 -22.45 -4.56 16.71
C THR A 234 -22.38 -3.45 15.65
N CYS A 235 -23.54 -3.07 15.09
CA CYS A 235 -23.62 -1.99 14.10
C CYS A 235 -23.08 -0.65 14.61
N ASP A 236 -23.06 -0.44 15.93
CA ASP A 236 -22.62 0.83 16.52
C ASP A 236 -21.13 0.79 16.94
N CYS A 237 -20.44 -0.33 16.70
CA CYS A 237 -19.01 -0.46 16.95
C CYS A 237 -18.22 0.10 15.75
N THR A 238 -17.31 1.04 16.02
CA THR A 238 -16.41 1.62 15.01
C THR A 238 -15.00 1.81 15.57
N ALA A 239 -14.01 1.91 14.67
CA ALA A 239 -12.65 2.34 15.00
C ALA A 239 -11.98 2.97 13.78
N ASP A 240 -11.06 3.90 14.01
CA ASP A 240 -10.36 4.67 12.97
C ASP A 240 -9.61 3.80 11.95
N PHE A 241 -8.92 2.76 12.41
CA PHE A 241 -8.22 1.81 11.54
C PHE A 241 -9.19 1.02 10.64
N GLY A 242 -10.41 0.75 11.11
CA GLY A 242 -11.45 0.09 10.32
C GLY A 242 -11.96 0.99 9.20
N VAL A 243 -12.10 2.29 9.47
CA VAL A 243 -12.42 3.30 8.45
C VAL A 243 -11.29 3.36 7.40
N GLY A 244 -10.04 3.36 7.84
CA GLY A 244 -8.88 3.29 6.93
C GLY A 244 -8.90 2.05 6.04
N ALA A 245 -9.19 0.88 6.60
CA ALA A 245 -9.32 -0.37 5.85
C ALA A 245 -10.46 -0.31 4.81
N PHE A 246 -11.61 0.26 5.19
CA PHE A 246 -12.74 0.43 4.29
C PHE A 246 -12.40 1.37 3.11
N LEU A 247 -11.72 2.48 3.38
CA LEU A 247 -11.28 3.41 2.33
C LEU A 247 -10.25 2.76 1.39
N LEU A 248 -9.32 1.95 1.92
CA LEU A 248 -8.41 1.14 1.09
C LEU A 248 -9.19 0.21 0.15
N ALA A 249 -10.14 -0.55 0.69
CA ALA A 249 -10.96 -1.48 -0.08
C ALA A 249 -11.75 -0.79 -1.20
N GLY A 250 -12.48 0.28 -0.87
CA GLY A 250 -13.28 1.02 -1.85
C GLY A 250 -12.42 1.67 -2.93
N SER A 251 -11.27 2.22 -2.57
CA SER A 251 -10.34 2.83 -3.53
C SER A 251 -9.78 1.79 -4.51
N GLU A 252 -9.42 0.61 -4.02
CA GLU A 252 -8.84 -0.44 -4.87
C GLU A 252 -9.89 -1.08 -5.79
N LEU A 253 -11.11 -1.29 -5.31
CA LEU A 253 -12.21 -1.75 -6.15
C LEU A 253 -12.58 -0.75 -7.23
N PHE A 254 -12.54 0.55 -6.91
CA PHE A 254 -12.72 1.60 -7.91
C PHE A 254 -11.65 1.50 -9.01
N ARG A 255 -10.37 1.36 -8.64
CA ARG A 255 -9.27 1.18 -9.62
C ARG A 255 -9.45 -0.07 -10.48
N LEU A 256 -9.85 -1.19 -9.87
CA LEU A 256 -10.11 -2.44 -10.58
C LEU A 256 -11.25 -2.27 -11.59
N ALA A 257 -12.32 -1.59 -11.22
CA ALA A 257 -13.47 -1.34 -12.10
C ALA A 257 -13.16 -0.36 -13.24
N ASP A 258 -12.28 0.62 -13.00
CA ASP A 258 -11.85 1.60 -14.02
C ASP A 258 -10.82 1.01 -15.02
N GLY A 259 -10.35 -0.22 -14.79
CA GLY A 259 -9.36 -0.88 -15.63
C GLY A 259 -7.94 -0.31 -15.48
N ALA A 260 -7.68 0.47 -14.44
CA ALA A 260 -6.36 0.99 -14.13
C ALA A 260 -5.41 -0.15 -13.74
N SER A 261 -4.24 -0.23 -14.38
CA SER A 261 -3.25 -1.26 -14.07
C SER A 261 -2.51 -0.95 -12.76
N ALA A 262 -1.99 -1.97 -12.06
CA ALA A 262 -1.09 -1.79 -10.90
C ALA A 262 0.15 -0.95 -11.21
N ALA A 263 0.60 -0.96 -12.46
CA ALA A 263 1.76 -0.20 -12.93
C ALA A 263 1.44 1.27 -13.22
N ASP A 264 0.17 1.67 -13.29
CA ASP A 264 -0.22 3.03 -13.71
C ASP A 264 0.02 4.08 -12.61
N GLU A 265 0.23 3.66 -11.35
CA GLU A 265 0.30 4.57 -10.19
C GLU A 265 1.37 4.25 -9.14
N ASP A 266 2.39 3.44 -9.42
CA ASP A 266 3.57 3.44 -8.54
C ASP A 266 4.52 4.59 -8.94
N PRO A 267 4.69 5.64 -8.11
CA PRO A 267 5.72 6.66 -8.36
C PRO A 267 7.17 6.10 -8.36
N PHE A 268 7.37 4.82 -8.03
CA PHE A 268 8.67 4.12 -8.02
C PHE A 268 8.90 3.13 -9.18
N VAL A 269 7.87 2.70 -9.92
CA VAL A 269 8.02 1.81 -11.12
C VAL A 269 7.74 2.55 -12.45
N GLY A 270 7.37 3.84 -12.38
CA GLY A 270 7.16 4.71 -13.53
C GLY A 270 8.28 5.74 -13.79
N PRO A 271 8.13 6.57 -14.83
CA PRO A 271 9.03 7.71 -15.07
C PRO A 271 9.07 8.64 -13.84
N PHE A 272 10.23 8.83 -13.24
CA PHE A 272 10.40 9.66 -12.06
C PHE A 272 10.60 11.13 -12.46
N LEU A 273 9.91 12.07 -11.80
CA LEU A 273 10.14 13.51 -11.95
C LEU A 273 10.64 14.11 -10.63
N ALA A 274 11.88 14.57 -10.61
CA ALA A 274 12.46 15.22 -9.44
C ALA A 274 11.82 16.59 -9.19
N GLN A 275 11.83 17.04 -7.93
CA GLN A 275 11.54 18.43 -7.62
C GLN A 275 12.55 19.35 -8.35
N ASN A 276 12.06 20.41 -8.98
CA ASN A 276 12.93 21.37 -9.65
C ASN A 276 13.88 22.06 -8.65
N ALA A 277 15.11 22.33 -9.05
CA ALA A 277 16.11 22.97 -8.18
C ALA A 277 16.78 24.16 -8.90
N PRO A 278 16.79 25.36 -8.29
CA PRO A 278 16.15 25.72 -7.01
C PRO A 278 14.61 25.77 -7.10
N ASN A 279 13.91 25.74 -5.95
CA ASN A 279 12.48 26.02 -5.81
C ASN A 279 12.21 26.63 -4.42
N PRO A 280 11.76 27.89 -4.28
CA PRO A 280 11.45 28.84 -5.35
C PRO A 280 12.68 29.22 -6.19
N PHE A 281 12.45 29.68 -7.43
CA PHE A 281 13.52 30.03 -8.37
C PHE A 281 13.32 31.41 -8.99
N ASN A 282 14.42 32.02 -9.44
CA ASN A 282 14.43 33.32 -10.13
C ASN A 282 15.52 33.39 -11.22
N PRO A 283 15.16 33.54 -12.51
CA PRO A 283 14.01 32.92 -13.15
C PRO A 283 14.37 31.52 -13.69
N VAL A 284 15.55 30.98 -13.35
CA VAL A 284 16.08 29.73 -13.91
C VAL A 284 15.97 28.60 -12.89
N THR A 285 15.48 27.46 -13.33
CA THR A 285 15.46 26.21 -12.56
C THR A 285 15.78 25.01 -13.44
N MET A 286 16.33 23.97 -12.83
CA MET A 286 16.59 22.70 -13.49
C MET A 286 15.54 21.68 -13.08
N ILE A 287 14.99 20.98 -14.06
CA ILE A 287 14.01 19.91 -13.87
C ILE A 287 14.69 18.62 -14.31
N ARG A 288 14.82 17.67 -13.39
CA ARG A 288 15.42 16.35 -13.64
C ARG A 288 14.34 15.27 -13.63
N PHE A 289 14.50 14.27 -14.47
CA PHE A 289 13.61 13.11 -14.52
C PHE A 289 14.38 11.86 -14.92
N ASP A 290 13.86 10.68 -14.58
CA ASP A 290 14.46 9.39 -14.92
C ASP A 290 13.43 8.52 -15.63
N LEU A 291 13.88 7.72 -16.61
CA LEU A 291 13.03 6.83 -17.38
C LEU A 291 13.48 5.38 -17.18
N PRO A 292 12.60 4.46 -16.73
CA PRO A 292 12.94 3.06 -16.53
C PRO A 292 13.15 2.30 -17.85
N ALA A 293 12.54 2.78 -18.94
CA ALA A 293 12.64 2.23 -20.29
C ALA A 293 12.68 3.37 -21.33
N ALA A 294 12.98 3.04 -22.58
CA ALA A 294 12.86 3.99 -23.67
C ALA A 294 11.37 4.32 -23.89
N ALA A 295 11.04 5.60 -23.93
CA ALA A 295 9.65 6.06 -23.94
C ALA A 295 9.46 7.38 -24.72
N ALA A 296 8.25 7.58 -25.24
CA ALA A 296 7.80 8.86 -25.76
C ALA A 296 7.54 9.83 -24.59
N VAL A 297 8.34 10.89 -24.50
CA VAL A 297 8.31 11.84 -23.38
C VAL A 297 7.70 13.18 -23.80
N ASN A 298 6.76 13.67 -23.00
CA ASN A 298 6.34 15.08 -23.00
C ASN A 298 6.55 15.71 -21.61
N LEU A 299 7.49 16.64 -21.50
CA LEU A 299 7.68 17.46 -20.31
C LEU A 299 7.25 18.89 -20.60
N SER A 300 6.16 19.32 -19.98
CA SER A 300 5.56 20.63 -20.19
C SER A 300 5.29 21.37 -18.87
N VAL A 301 5.32 22.70 -18.91
CA VAL A 301 5.02 23.59 -17.79
C VAL A 301 3.63 24.19 -17.97
N TYR A 302 2.83 24.21 -16.92
CA TYR A 302 1.46 24.71 -16.90
C TYR A 302 1.27 25.76 -15.81
N ASP A 303 0.36 26.71 -16.01
CA ASP A 303 -0.15 27.56 -14.94
C ASP A 303 -1.28 26.87 -14.14
N LEU A 304 -1.76 27.50 -13.07
CA LEU A 304 -2.81 26.96 -12.21
C LEU A 304 -4.17 26.80 -12.91
N CYS A 305 -4.39 27.50 -14.02
CA CYS A 305 -5.59 27.35 -14.84
C CYS A 305 -5.48 26.17 -15.84
N GLY A 306 -4.36 25.43 -15.81
CA GLY A 306 -4.09 24.32 -16.71
C GLY A 306 -3.65 24.75 -18.10
N ARG A 307 -3.38 26.04 -18.34
CA ARG A 307 -2.86 26.50 -19.62
C ARG A 307 -1.38 26.15 -19.71
N ARG A 308 -0.98 25.53 -20.83
CA ARG A 308 0.42 25.21 -21.11
C ARG A 308 1.22 26.48 -21.38
N ILE A 309 2.24 26.70 -20.57
CA ILE A 309 3.15 27.85 -20.64
C ILE A 309 4.33 27.53 -21.56
N ALA A 310 4.94 26.36 -21.40
CA ALA A 310 6.08 25.94 -22.21
C ALA A 310 6.10 24.41 -22.36
N THR A 311 6.69 23.93 -23.46
CA THR A 311 7.09 22.54 -23.62
C THR A 311 8.60 22.50 -23.60
N LEU A 312 9.17 21.71 -22.69
CA LEU A 312 10.61 21.62 -22.43
C LEU A 312 11.24 20.41 -23.14
N VAL A 313 10.48 19.32 -23.22
CA VAL A 313 10.86 18.09 -23.93
C VAL A 313 9.62 17.56 -24.64
N ASP A 314 9.79 17.15 -25.89
CA ASP A 314 8.77 16.47 -26.69
C ASP A 314 9.47 15.52 -27.67
N GLY A 315 9.48 14.22 -27.37
CA GLY A 315 10.13 13.21 -28.21
C GLY A 315 10.50 11.92 -27.48
N GLU A 316 11.07 10.99 -28.23
CA GLU A 316 11.57 9.70 -27.71
C GLU A 316 12.89 9.89 -26.96
N LEU A 317 12.98 9.34 -25.75
CA LEU A 317 14.20 9.36 -24.94
C LEU A 317 14.60 7.95 -24.50
N PRO A 318 15.92 7.64 -24.45
CA PRO A 318 16.42 6.38 -23.92
C PRO A 318 16.23 6.28 -22.41
N PRO A 319 16.31 5.07 -21.82
CA PRO A 319 16.27 4.89 -20.37
C PRO A 319 17.41 5.63 -19.67
N GLY A 320 17.18 5.99 -18.40
CA GLY A 320 18.14 6.67 -17.52
C GLY A 320 17.80 8.13 -17.24
N ALA A 321 18.76 8.84 -16.65
CA ALA A 321 18.57 10.17 -16.10
C ALA A 321 18.67 11.28 -17.15
N HIS A 322 17.71 12.21 -17.09
CA HIS A 322 17.58 13.36 -17.98
C HIS A 322 17.42 14.66 -17.19
N ALA A 323 17.80 15.77 -17.81
CA ALA A 323 17.64 17.10 -17.23
C ALA A 323 17.31 18.14 -18.30
N CYS A 324 16.42 19.07 -17.96
CA CYS A 324 16.15 20.24 -18.77
C CYS A 324 16.13 21.52 -17.91
N VAL A 325 16.31 22.67 -18.56
CA VAL A 325 16.34 23.97 -17.90
C VAL A 325 15.12 24.77 -18.33
N TRP A 326 14.34 25.25 -17.36
CA TRP A 326 13.33 26.26 -17.61
C TRP A 326 13.82 27.62 -17.15
N ARG A 327 13.75 28.62 -18.02
CA ARG A 327 14.21 30.00 -17.78
C ARG A 327 13.08 30.96 -17.38
N GLY A 328 11.93 30.42 -17.00
CA GLY A 328 10.76 31.23 -16.62
C GLY A 328 10.20 32.03 -17.79
N VAL A 329 10.20 31.45 -18.99
CA VAL A 329 9.61 32.02 -20.21
C VAL A 329 8.57 31.08 -20.80
N ASP A 330 7.58 31.62 -21.51
CA ASP A 330 6.59 30.85 -22.25
C ASP A 330 7.12 30.38 -23.62
N GLY A 331 6.30 29.68 -24.39
CA GLY A 331 6.64 29.19 -25.74
C GLY A 331 6.93 30.28 -26.78
N GLU A 332 6.59 31.54 -26.50
CA GLU A 332 6.92 32.71 -27.34
C GLU A 332 8.14 33.49 -26.81
N GLY A 333 8.78 33.00 -25.75
CA GLY A 333 9.94 33.65 -25.11
C GLY A 333 9.57 34.80 -24.16
N ARG A 334 8.28 35.00 -23.85
CA ARG A 334 7.85 36.06 -22.93
C ARG A 334 8.05 35.63 -21.47
N PRO A 335 8.47 36.53 -20.58
CA PRO A 335 8.60 36.21 -19.15
C PRO A 335 7.29 35.75 -18.52
N ALA A 336 7.30 34.58 -17.87
CA ALA A 336 6.20 34.10 -17.05
C ALA A 336 6.04 34.93 -15.75
N ALA A 337 4.82 35.18 -15.27
CA ALA A 337 4.61 35.95 -14.04
C ALA A 337 5.14 35.21 -12.78
N SER A 338 5.48 35.93 -11.70
CA SER A 338 5.70 35.29 -10.39
C SER A 338 4.44 34.52 -9.98
N GLY A 339 4.61 33.30 -9.46
CA GLY A 339 3.49 32.44 -9.12
C GLY A 339 3.82 30.96 -9.11
N ILE A 340 2.76 30.17 -8.98
CA ILE A 340 2.85 28.71 -8.96
C ILE A 340 2.64 28.17 -10.37
N TYR A 341 3.51 27.24 -10.75
CA TYR A 341 3.47 26.48 -11.99
C TYR A 341 3.50 24.99 -11.69
N VAL A 342 3.09 24.18 -12.66
CA VAL A 342 3.16 22.71 -12.59
C VAL A 342 4.02 22.20 -13.74
N GLY A 343 5.15 21.58 -13.43
CA GLY A 343 5.92 20.78 -14.39
C GLY A 343 5.30 19.40 -14.47
N ARG A 344 4.93 18.95 -15.67
CA ARG A 344 4.27 17.67 -15.89
C ARG A 344 5.06 16.86 -16.91
N LEU A 345 5.46 15.67 -16.50
CA LEU A 345 6.05 14.62 -17.31
C LEU A 345 4.96 13.64 -17.72
N VAL A 346 4.90 13.30 -19.00
CA VAL A 346 4.12 12.17 -19.53
C VAL A 346 5.09 11.26 -20.25
N ALA A 347 5.16 9.98 -19.86
CA ALA A 347 5.91 8.96 -20.56
C ALA A 347 5.21 7.60 -20.44
N ASP A 348 5.10 6.86 -21.54
CA ASP A 348 4.41 5.56 -21.62
C ASP A 348 3.00 5.54 -20.98
N GLY A 349 2.24 6.61 -21.19
CA GLY A 349 0.89 6.77 -20.62
C GLY A 349 0.85 7.19 -19.15
N VAL A 350 1.97 7.09 -18.42
CA VAL A 350 2.10 7.53 -17.03
C VAL A 350 2.33 9.04 -16.96
N ARG A 351 1.64 9.70 -16.02
CA ARG A 351 1.71 11.16 -15.83
C ARG A 351 2.18 11.51 -14.43
N VAL A 352 3.35 12.15 -14.33
CA VAL A 352 3.91 12.64 -13.06
C VAL A 352 3.98 14.17 -13.09
N SER A 353 3.68 14.84 -11.98
CA SER A 353 3.68 16.30 -11.89
C SER A 353 4.39 16.81 -10.63
N ARG A 354 5.02 17.98 -10.75
CA ARG A 354 5.70 18.70 -9.65
C ARG A 354 5.31 20.17 -9.64
N ARG A 355 5.02 20.69 -8.45
CA ARG A 355 4.75 22.10 -8.24
C ARG A 355 6.07 22.88 -8.27
N MET A 356 6.09 24.01 -8.96
CA MET A 356 7.23 24.91 -9.06
C MET A 356 6.80 26.33 -8.67
N THR A 357 7.64 27.06 -7.95
CA THR A 357 7.35 28.43 -7.50
C THR A 357 8.35 29.41 -8.13
N LEU A 358 7.88 30.26 -9.03
CA LEU A 358 8.68 31.32 -9.63
C LEU A 358 8.53 32.60 -8.79
N ALA A 359 9.64 33.12 -8.27
CA ALA A 359 9.69 34.34 -7.49
C ALA A 359 10.63 35.33 -8.20
N ARG A 360 10.09 36.13 -9.12
CA ARG A 360 10.85 37.20 -9.78
C ARG A 360 11.09 38.40 -8.89
#